data_AF-A0A1F8ZJ83-F1
#
_entry.id   AF-A0A1F8ZJ83-F1
#
_cell.length_a   1.000
_cell.length_b   1.000
_cell.length_c   1.000
_cell.angle_alpha   90.00
_cell.angle_beta   90.00
_cell.angle_gamma   90.00
#
_symmetry.space_group_name_H-M   'P 1'
#
loop_
_entity.id
_entity.type
_entity.pdbx_description
1 polymer ?
#
loop_
_entity_poly.entity_id
_entity_poly.type
_entity_poly.pdbx_seq_one_letter_code
_entity_poly.pdbx_strand_id
1 'polypeptide(L)' 'MRREKENQTFALCIGNKDCEDLEMRKIYQVLPDDDAEREGYIRIIDESGEDYLYPQSYFILVRLPREAQKALIVSR' A
#
# COMPACT_ATOMS: atom_id res chain seq x y z
N MET A 1 11.94 -5.20 -17.64
CA MET A 1 10.63 -4.81 -18.19
C MET A 1 10.12 -3.68 -17.33
N ARG A 2 10.08 -2.45 -17.85
CA ARG A 2 9.55 -1.30 -17.11
C ARG A 2 8.03 -1.50 -17.05
N ARG A 3 7.46 -1.72 -15.86
CA ARG A 3 6.03 -1.49 -15.63
C ARG A 3 5.81 0.01 -15.81
N GLU A 4 5.59 0.42 -17.05
CA GLU A 4 5.28 1.79 -17.42
C GLU A 4 3.93 2.15 -16.82
N LYS A 5 3.95 2.98 -15.78
CA LYS A 5 2.77 3.72 -15.29
C LYS A 5 1.52 2.86 -15.09
N GLU A 6 1.66 1.70 -14.46
CA GLU A 6 0.50 1.08 -13.80
C GLU A 6 -0.03 2.08 -12.78
N ASN A 7 -1.32 2.40 -12.85
CA ASN A 7 -1.99 3.33 -11.95
C ASN A 7 -1.60 2.99 -10.51
N GLN A 8 -0.72 3.79 -9.91
CA GLN A 8 -0.27 3.52 -8.56
C GLN A 8 -1.45 3.62 -7.61
N THR A 9 -1.70 2.53 -6.91
CA THR A 9 -2.78 2.41 -5.95
C THR A 9 -2.22 2.70 -4.57
N PHE A 10 -2.99 3.43 -3.79
CA PHE A 10 -2.65 3.81 -2.43
C PHE A 10 -3.74 3.35 -1.49
N ALA A 11 -3.36 3.02 -0.26
CA ALA A 11 -4.30 2.57 0.74
C ALA A 11 -4.08 3.27 2.08
N LEU A 12 -5.16 3.77 2.67
CA LEU A 12 -5.18 4.35 4.01
C LEU A 12 -5.36 3.23 5.03
N CYS A 13 -4.42 3.14 5.98
CA CYS A 13 -4.55 2.23 7.10
C CYS A 13 -5.61 2.73 8.10
N ILE A 14 -6.61 1.89 8.35
CA ILE A 14 -7.73 2.11 9.28
C ILE A 14 -7.75 1.10 10.44
N GLY A 15 -6.85 0.12 10.43
CA GLY A 15 -6.70 -0.86 11.49
C GLY A 15 -5.28 -1.42 11.51
N ASN A 16 -4.75 -1.70 12.70
CA ASN A 16 -3.41 -2.25 12.88
C ASN A 16 -3.38 -3.27 14.01
N LYS A 17 -4.49 -3.99 14.23
CA LYS A 17 -4.65 -4.85 15.40
C LYS A 17 -3.51 -5.87 15.45
N ASP A 18 -2.70 -5.75 16.51
CA ASP A 18 -1.52 -6.58 16.81
C ASP A 18 -0.40 -6.53 15.75
N CYS A 19 -0.41 -5.50 14.87
CA CYS A 19 0.63 -5.22 13.88
C CYS A 19 1.37 -3.93 14.28
N GLU A 20 2.49 -4.06 15.00
CA GLU A 20 3.28 -2.92 15.50
C GLU A 20 3.96 -2.11 14.40
N ASP A 21 4.19 -2.76 13.26
CA ASP A 21 4.74 -2.24 12.01
C ASP A 21 3.72 -1.42 11.20
N LEU A 22 2.41 -1.56 11.48
CA LEU A 22 1.37 -0.75 10.85
C LEU A 22 1.04 0.50 11.65
N GLU A 23 1.29 1.64 11.03
CA GLU A 23 0.85 2.94 11.53
C GLU A 23 -0.57 3.29 11.06
N MET A 24 -1.46 3.53 12.02
CA MET A 24 -2.83 4.01 11.79
C MET A 24 -2.85 5.36 11.07
N ARG A 25 -3.79 5.54 10.13
CA ARG A 25 -4.00 6.76 9.32
C ARG A 25 -2.87 7.11 8.37
N LYS A 26 -1.81 6.29 8.30
CA LYS A 26 -0.77 6.39 7.28
C LYS A 26 -1.30 5.87 5.94
N ILE A 27 -0.78 6.43 4.86
CA ILE A 27 -1.07 5.99 3.51
C ILE A 27 0.14 5.23 2.98
N TYR A 28 -0.12 4.03 2.48
CA TYR A 28 0.90 3.16 1.91
C TYR A 28 0.69 3.01 0.40
N GLN A 29 1.78 2.76 -0.32
CA GLN A 29 1.71 2.31 -1.71
C GLN A 29 1.30 0.84 -1.74
N VAL A 30 0.41 0.47 -2.65
CA VAL A 30 -0.04 -0.91 -2.85
C VAL A 30 0.72 -1.53 -4.01
N LEU A 31 1.24 -2.74 -3.82
CA LEU A 31 1.81 -3.56 -4.89
C LEU A 31 0.75 -4.56 -5.37
N PRO A 32 0.40 -4.60 -6.67
CA PRO A 32 -0.56 -5.56 -7.18
C PRO A 32 -0.11 -7.01 -6.96
N ASP A 33 -0.98 -7.82 -6.37
CA ASP A 33 -0.73 -9.22 -6.02
C ASP A 33 -2.07 -10.00 -6.01
N ASP A 34 -2.44 -10.55 -7.17
CA ASP A 34 -3.70 -11.25 -7.37
C ASP A 34 -3.86 -12.48 -6.45
N ASP A 35 -2.76 -13.14 -6.10
CA ASP A 35 -2.78 -14.31 -5.21
C ASP A 35 -3.07 -13.88 -3.77
N ALA A 36 -2.46 -12.80 -3.28
CA ALA A 36 -2.77 -12.24 -1.97
C ALA A 36 -4.20 -11.69 -1.89
N GLU A 37 -4.65 -10.97 -2.92
CA GLU A 37 -6.00 -10.40 -2.97
C GLU A 37 -7.07 -11.49 -2.88
N ARG A 38 -6.86 -12.63 -3.56
CA ARG A 38 -7.77 -13.79 -3.48
C ARG A 38 -7.89 -14.36 -2.07
N GLU A 39 -6.83 -14.27 -1.28
CA GLU A 39 -6.80 -14.74 0.12
C GLU A 39 -7.23 -13.65 1.11
N GLY A 40 -7.68 -12.48 0.63
CA GLY A 40 -8.13 -11.36 1.46
C GLY A 40 -7.01 -10.52 2.07
N TYR A 41 -5.82 -10.58 1.48
CA TYR A 41 -4.65 -9.78 1.85
C TYR A 41 -4.38 -8.65 0.86
N ILE A 42 -3.64 -7.66 1.31
CA ILE A 42 -3.12 -6.56 0.49
C ILE A 42 -1.61 -6.47 0.72
N ARG A 43 -0.87 -6.34 -0.39
CA ARG A 43 0.58 -6.14 -0.36
C ARG A 43 0.87 -4.64 -0.40
N ILE A 44 1.50 -4.11 0.63
CA ILE A 44 1.87 -2.70 0.73
C ILE A 44 3.38 -2.52 0.82
N ILE A 45 3.86 -1.32 0.50
CA ILE A 45 5.26 -0.91 0.65
C ILE A 45 5.33 0.14 1.77
N ASP A 46 6.24 -0.05 2.71
CA ASP A 46 6.51 0.88 3.81
C ASP A 46 7.56 1.95 3.43
N GLU A 47 7.99 2.77 4.39
CA GLU A 47 9.01 3.80 4.19
C GLU A 47 10.42 3.26 3.90
N SER A 48 10.68 2.00 4.27
CA SER A 48 11.96 1.35 3.98
C SER A 48 12.04 0.88 2.52
N GLY A 49 10.88 0.77 1.86
CA GLY A 49 10.76 0.27 0.50
C GLY A 49 10.60 -1.25 0.41
N GLU A 50 10.46 -1.91 1.55
CA GLU A 50 10.17 -3.34 1.66
C GLU A 50 8.65 -3.57 1.57
N ASP A 51 8.26 -4.74 1.03
CA ASP A 51 6.86 -5.10 0.87
C ASP A 51 6.36 -6.08 1.94
N TYR A 52 5.14 -5.86 2.40
CA TYR A 52 4.49 -6.63 3.46
C TYR A 52 3.05 -6.96 3.13
N LEU A 53 2.56 -8.09 3.64
CA LEU A 53 1.18 -8.56 3.47
C LEU A 53 0.38 -8.35 4.75
N TYR A 54 -0.78 -7.70 4.63
CA TYR A 54 -1.72 -7.52 5.73
C TYR A 54 -3.16 -7.80 5.30
N PRO A 55 -4.08 -8.04 6.25
CA PRO A 55 -5.49 -8.20 5.92
C PRO A 55 -6.01 -6.96 5.18
N GLN A 56 -6.70 -7.16 4.06
CA GLN A 56 -7.29 -6.08 3.28
C GLN A 56 -8.30 -5.24 4.10
N SER A 57 -8.93 -5.87 5.10
CA SER A 57 -9.87 -5.22 6.03
C SER A 57 -9.28 -4.09 6.85
N TYR A 58 -7.94 -4.00 6.93
CA TYR A 58 -7.23 -2.93 7.63
C TYR A 58 -7.06 -1.68 6.78
N PHE A 59 -7.49 -1.70 5.51
CA PHE A 59 -7.17 -0.66 4.56
C PHE A 59 -8.38 -0.18 3.75
N ILE A 60 -8.35 1.09 3.35
CA ILE A 60 -9.26 1.68 2.38
C ILE A 60 -8.45 2.18 1.20
N LEU A 61 -8.78 1.73 -0.02
CA LEU A 61 -8.16 2.25 -1.24
C LEU A 61 -8.50 3.73 -1.44
N VAL A 62 -7.49 4.55 -1.69
CA VAL A 62 -7.63 5.99 -1.87
C VAL A 62 -7.07 6.45 -3.22
N ARG A 63 -7.77 7.38 -3.85
CA ARG A 63 -7.26 8.09 -5.03
C ARG A 63 -6.62 9.39 -4.58
N LEU A 64 -5.34 9.53 -4.84
CA LEU A 64 -4.59 10.72 -4.46
C LEU A 64 -4.34 11.64 -5.66
N PRO A 65 -4.29 12.96 -5.45
CA PRO A 65 -3.75 13.89 -6.43
C PRO A 65 -2.33 13.50 -6.83
N ARG A 66 -1.95 13.81 -8.07
CA ARG A 66 -0.65 13.41 -8.64
C ARG A 66 0.55 13.88 -7.79
N GLU A 67 0.44 15.06 -7.19
CA GLU A 67 1.46 15.64 -6.33
C GLU A 67 1.68 14.79 -5.07
N ALA A 68 0.60 14.33 -4.44
CA ALA A 68 0.67 13.44 -3.27
C ALA A 68 1.22 12.06 -3.64
N GLN A 69 0.84 11.50 -4.79
CA GLN A 69 1.40 10.24 -5.27
C GLN A 69 2.92 10.33 -5.40
N LYS A 70 3.45 11.41 -5.99
CA LYS A 70 4.90 11.62 -6.11
C LYS A 70 5.61 11.73 -4.76
N ALA A 71 4.96 12.33 -3.76
CA ALA A 71 5.53 12.49 -2.43
C ALA A 71 5.59 11.17 -1.64
N LEU A 72 4.70 10.23 -1.95
CA LEU A 72 4.61 8.93 -1.27
C LEU A 72 5.37 7.81 -1.98
N ILE A 73 5.76 8.00 -3.24
CA ILE A 73 6.59 7.03 -3.96
C ILE A 73 7.99 7.05 -3.35
N VAL A 74 8.37 5.95 -2.73
CA VAL A 74 9.74 5.72 -2.25
C VAL A 74 10.65 5.64 -3.47
N SER A 75 11.47 6.67 -3.67
CA SER A 75 12.47 6.71 -4.72
C SER A 75 13.75 6.09 -4.17
N ARG A 76 14.16 4.96 -4.75
CA ARG A 76 15.47 4.35 -4.46
C ARG A 76 16.61 5.17 -5.04
#